data_AF-A0AAV6Q4C9-F1
#
_entry.id   AF-A0AAV6Q4C9-F1
#
_cell.length_a   1.000
_cell.length_b   1.000
_cell.length_c   1.000
_cell.angle_alpha   90.00
_cell.angle_beta   90.00
_cell.angle_gamma   90.00
#
_symmetry.space_group_name_H-M   'P 1'
#
loop_
_entity.id
_entity.type
_entity.pdbx_description
1 polymer ?
#
loop_
_entity_poly.entity_id
_entity_poly.type
_entity_poly.pdbx_seq_one_letter_code
_entity_poly.pdbx_strand_id
1 'polypeptide(L)'
;MDSRQQWLTRLKNELSNSPLASNVAFGFILMGLEKLMELEFECPCNPTWNGVFSSAFFIIPAVMAFTLMLIIQGCRCDTRCRKSVSSIVPAVVWLILLFLDGQYFACAMTDWEGRFVLVDKAAPQKWCEPISEGNGTPQELMLRSQQLFVFSQVIGLVLLIFICVGLIGYVVREGCQQEVNMQDDNAAELSVLRMSSLQTRTS
;
A
#
# COMPACT_ATOMS: atom_id res chain seq x y z
N MET A 1 -26.14 -16.70 -11.43
CA MET A 1 -25.07 -16.52 -10.42
C MET A 1 -23.72 -17.05 -10.90
N ASP A 2 -23.67 -17.80 -12.02
CA ASP A 2 -22.44 -18.42 -12.54
C ASP A 2 -21.41 -17.49 -13.19
N SER A 3 -21.82 -16.47 -13.96
CA SER A 3 -20.83 -15.61 -14.63
C SER A 3 -19.95 -14.85 -13.64
N ARG A 4 -20.51 -14.51 -12.46
CA ARG A 4 -19.78 -13.81 -11.39
C ARG A 4 -18.69 -14.68 -10.76
N GLN A 5 -19.03 -15.92 -10.48
CA GLN A 5 -18.10 -16.91 -9.92
C GLN A 5 -17.04 -17.33 -10.96
N GLN A 6 -17.43 -17.40 -12.23
CA GLN A 6 -16.54 -17.78 -13.33
C GLN A 6 -15.49 -16.71 -13.66
N TRP A 7 -15.84 -15.42 -13.60
CA TRP A 7 -14.83 -14.37 -13.77
C TRP A 7 -13.86 -14.31 -12.59
N LEU A 8 -14.37 -14.45 -11.36
CA LEU A 8 -13.53 -14.45 -10.16
C LEU A 8 -12.52 -15.60 -10.16
N THR A 9 -12.95 -16.79 -10.59
CA THR A 9 -12.07 -17.96 -10.67
C THR A 9 -11.01 -17.83 -11.75
N ARG A 10 -11.34 -17.26 -12.92
CA ARG A 10 -10.33 -16.92 -13.95
C ARG A 10 -9.33 -15.88 -13.44
N LEU A 11 -9.81 -14.80 -12.82
CA LEU A 11 -8.94 -13.76 -12.26
C LEU A 11 -8.02 -14.31 -11.19
N LYS A 12 -8.53 -15.17 -10.29
CA LYS A 12 -7.74 -15.87 -9.28
C LYS A 12 -6.67 -16.78 -9.90
N ASN A 13 -7.01 -17.50 -10.98
CA ASN A 13 -6.10 -18.41 -11.65
C ASN A 13 -4.95 -17.65 -12.34
N GLU A 14 -5.26 -16.53 -13.00
CA GLU A 14 -4.26 -15.64 -13.61
C GLU A 14 -3.34 -15.01 -12.55
N LEU A 15 -3.92 -14.54 -11.44
CA LEU A 15 -3.19 -13.98 -10.29
C LEU A 15 -2.20 -15.00 -9.69
N SER A 16 -2.63 -16.27 -9.61
CA SER A 16 -1.85 -17.36 -9.00
C SER A 16 -0.72 -17.85 -9.91
N ASN A 17 -0.89 -17.81 -11.24
CA ASN A 17 0.12 -18.30 -12.19
C ASN A 17 1.30 -17.34 -12.37
N SER A 18 1.16 -16.06 -12.02
CA SER A 18 2.24 -15.07 -12.15
C SER A 18 2.14 -13.98 -11.09
N PRO A 19 2.44 -14.31 -9.81
CA PRO A 19 2.35 -13.36 -8.70
C PRO A 19 3.17 -12.08 -8.92
N LEU A 20 4.32 -12.18 -9.62
CA LEU A 20 5.14 -11.01 -9.97
C LEU A 20 4.49 -10.11 -11.02
N ALA A 21 4.01 -10.68 -12.14
CA ALA A 21 3.37 -9.91 -13.21
C ALA A 21 2.06 -9.26 -12.74
N SER A 22 1.32 -9.96 -11.89
CA SER A 22 0.06 -9.46 -11.36
C SER A 22 0.27 -8.34 -10.33
N ASN A 23 1.27 -8.44 -9.46
CA ASN A 23 1.59 -7.36 -8.52
C ASN A 23 2.01 -6.06 -9.25
N VAL A 24 2.75 -6.19 -10.36
CA VAL A 24 3.11 -5.03 -11.20
C VAL A 24 1.87 -4.41 -11.82
N ALA A 25 0.96 -5.21 -12.38
CA ALA A 25 -0.30 -4.72 -12.93
C ALA A 25 -1.18 -4.01 -11.88
N PHE A 26 -1.27 -4.58 -10.66
CA PHE A 26 -1.95 -3.94 -9.55
C PHE A 26 -1.31 -2.61 -9.13
N GLY A 27 0.01 -2.52 -9.13
CA GLY A 27 0.74 -1.27 -8.88
C GLY A 27 0.38 -0.18 -9.90
N PHE A 28 0.36 -0.51 -11.19
CA PHE A 28 -0.05 0.43 -12.25
C PHE A 28 -1.52 0.87 -12.11
N ILE A 29 -2.42 -0.05 -11.76
CA ILE A 29 -3.84 0.28 -11.54
C ILE A 29 -3.97 1.23 -10.35
N LEU A 30 -3.29 0.96 -9.23
CA LEU A 30 -3.33 1.81 -8.04
C LEU A 30 -2.75 3.21 -8.32
N MET A 31 -1.66 3.30 -9.07
CA MET A 31 -1.11 4.59 -9.51
C MET A 31 -2.07 5.34 -10.44
N GLY A 32 -2.71 4.65 -11.39
CA GLY A 32 -3.71 5.26 -12.27
C GLY A 32 -4.93 5.76 -11.50
N LEU A 33 -5.40 5.02 -10.50
CA LEU A 33 -6.49 5.42 -9.62
C LEU A 33 -6.11 6.62 -8.75
N GLU A 34 -4.88 6.66 -8.23
CA GLU A 34 -4.37 7.83 -7.50
C GLU A 34 -4.38 9.07 -8.39
N LYS A 35 -3.85 8.98 -9.63
CA LYS A 35 -3.88 10.11 -10.57
C LYS A 35 -5.27 10.53 -11.01
N LEU A 36 -6.22 9.60 -11.13
CA LEU A 36 -7.61 9.93 -11.41
C LEU A 36 -8.25 10.69 -10.23
N MET A 37 -8.05 10.20 -9.00
CA MET A 37 -8.58 10.83 -7.80
C MET A 37 -7.91 12.18 -7.52
N GLU A 38 -6.63 12.33 -7.85
CA GLU A 38 -5.93 13.61 -7.78
C GLU A 38 -6.56 14.64 -8.72
N LEU A 39 -6.96 14.21 -9.92
CA LEU A 39 -7.57 15.06 -10.94
C LEU A 39 -8.92 15.62 -10.49
N GLU A 40 -9.73 14.80 -9.82
CA GLU A 40 -11.06 15.18 -9.33
C GLU A 40 -11.05 15.83 -7.94
N PHE A 41 -9.92 15.77 -7.23
CA PHE A 41 -9.84 16.28 -5.87
C PHE A 41 -9.75 17.81 -5.80
N GLU A 42 -10.76 18.40 -5.18
CA GLU A 42 -10.81 19.82 -4.82
C GLU A 42 -10.92 19.95 -3.30
N CYS A 43 -9.98 20.67 -2.67
CA CYS A 43 -9.99 20.84 -1.22
C CYS A 43 -11.11 21.83 -0.84
N PRO A 44 -12.06 21.44 0.04
CA PRO A 44 -13.01 22.38 0.60
C PRO A 44 -12.24 23.20 1.62
N CYS A 45 -11.68 24.34 1.21
CA CYS A 45 -10.81 25.22 2.00
C CYS A 45 -11.57 25.88 3.18
N ASN A 46 -12.09 25.04 4.08
CA ASN A 46 -12.78 25.35 5.31
C ASN A 46 -12.25 24.41 6.40
N PRO A 47 -11.68 24.94 7.50
CA PRO A 47 -11.01 24.16 8.52
C PRO A 47 -11.92 23.19 9.28
N THR A 48 -13.24 23.37 9.20
CA THR A 48 -14.21 22.47 9.82
C THR A 48 -14.34 21.15 9.06
N TRP A 49 -14.15 21.18 7.74
CA TRP A 49 -14.49 20.07 6.84
C TRP A 49 -13.29 19.52 6.05
N ASN A 50 -12.24 20.30 5.83
CA ASN A 50 -11.08 19.89 5.03
C ASN A 50 -10.39 18.63 5.57
N GLY A 51 -10.21 18.51 6.88
CA GLY A 51 -9.61 17.35 7.53
C GLY A 51 -10.46 16.10 7.34
N VAL A 52 -11.75 16.18 7.64
CA VAL A 52 -12.68 15.04 7.50
C VAL A 52 -12.81 14.63 6.04
N PHE A 53 -13.06 15.57 5.15
CA PHE A 53 -13.20 15.31 3.72
C PHE A 53 -11.93 14.70 3.15
N SER A 54 -10.77 15.30 3.38
CA SER A 54 -9.50 14.79 2.85
C SER A 54 -9.13 13.43 3.44
N SER A 55 -9.35 13.22 4.75
CA SER A 55 -9.08 11.92 5.38
C SER A 55 -9.93 10.78 4.81
N ALA A 56 -11.14 11.06 4.31
CA ALA A 56 -11.97 10.04 3.66
C ALA A 56 -11.30 9.45 2.41
N PHE A 57 -10.56 10.26 1.64
CA PHE A 57 -9.79 9.82 0.48
C PHE A 57 -8.58 8.94 0.87
N PHE A 58 -8.05 9.10 2.09
CA PHE A 58 -7.05 8.18 2.64
C PHE A 58 -7.66 6.84 3.03
N ILE A 59 -8.77 6.86 3.76
CA ILE A 59 -9.30 5.67 4.43
C ILE A 59 -10.15 4.81 3.50
N ILE A 60 -11.06 5.39 2.72
CA ILE A 60 -12.04 4.63 1.93
C ILE A 60 -11.34 3.72 0.91
N PRO A 61 -10.44 4.21 0.03
CA PRO A 61 -9.83 3.35 -0.97
C PRO A 61 -8.88 2.30 -0.35
N ALA A 62 -8.21 2.63 0.75
CA ALA A 62 -7.38 1.68 1.49
C ALA A 62 -8.23 0.52 2.05
N VAL A 63 -9.37 0.82 2.69
CA VAL A 63 -10.30 -0.20 3.22
C VAL A 63 -10.94 -1.02 2.10
N MET A 64 -11.31 -0.37 1.00
CA MET A 64 -11.87 -1.04 -0.19
C MET A 64 -10.86 -2.02 -0.79
N ALA A 65 -9.62 -1.58 -1.02
CA ALA A 65 -8.55 -2.42 -1.56
C ALA A 65 -8.22 -3.61 -0.64
N PHE A 66 -8.14 -3.34 0.68
CA PHE A 66 -7.94 -4.38 1.68
C PHE A 66 -9.08 -5.42 1.65
N THR A 67 -10.33 -4.97 1.65
CA THR A 67 -11.51 -5.85 1.64
C THR A 67 -11.60 -6.68 0.37
N LEU A 68 -11.36 -6.07 -0.80
CA LEU A 68 -11.32 -6.79 -2.08
C LEU A 68 -10.25 -7.88 -2.08
N MET A 69 -9.07 -7.58 -1.54
CA MET A 69 -7.98 -8.55 -1.47
C MET A 69 -8.31 -9.72 -0.52
N LEU A 70 -8.98 -9.45 0.61
CA LEU A 70 -9.49 -10.50 1.50
C LEU A 70 -10.52 -11.41 0.81
N ILE A 71 -11.44 -10.83 0.03
CA ILE A 71 -12.46 -11.58 -0.72
C ILE A 71 -11.78 -12.47 -1.78
N ILE A 72 -10.81 -11.93 -2.53
CA ILE A 72 -10.09 -12.66 -3.59
C ILE A 72 -9.27 -13.82 -3.00
N GLN A 73 -8.59 -13.58 -1.87
CA GLN A 73 -7.78 -14.60 -1.20
C GLN A 73 -8.65 -15.71 -0.57
N GLY A 74 -9.92 -15.44 -0.28
CA GLY A 74 -10.88 -16.47 0.14
C GLY A 74 -10.61 -17.06 1.53
N CYS A 75 -10.19 -16.24 2.50
CA CYS A 75 -10.03 -16.67 3.89
C CYS A 75 -11.38 -17.17 4.45
N ARG A 76 -11.53 -18.49 4.62
CA ARG A 76 -12.61 -19.12 5.40
C ARG A 76 -12.10 -19.32 6.83
N CYS A 77 -12.90 -18.95 7.83
CA CYS A 77 -12.52 -18.80 9.25
C CYS A 77 -12.00 -20.05 9.99
N ASP A 78 -11.72 -21.19 9.34
CA ASP A 78 -11.56 -22.47 10.05
C ASP A 78 -10.16 -23.08 10.02
N THR A 79 -9.22 -22.57 9.21
CA THR A 79 -7.83 -23.03 9.29
C THR A 79 -6.88 -21.89 8.98
N ARG A 80 -6.20 -21.42 10.04
CA ARG A 80 -4.97 -20.61 10.04
C ARG A 80 -4.70 -19.94 8.68
N CYS A 81 -5.21 -18.71 8.49
CA CYS A 81 -4.87 -17.84 7.35
C CYS A 81 -3.36 -17.56 7.33
N ARG A 82 -2.57 -18.55 6.91
CA ARG A 82 -1.14 -18.45 6.73
C ARG A 82 -0.94 -17.57 5.50
N LYS A 83 -0.32 -16.41 5.71
CA LYS A 83 0.02 -15.33 4.75
C LYS A 83 -1.02 -14.22 4.53
N SER A 84 -1.48 -13.60 5.62
CA SER A 84 -2.24 -12.32 5.62
C SER A 84 -1.38 -11.05 5.37
N VAL A 85 -0.13 -11.19 4.92
CA VAL A 85 0.72 -10.01 4.62
C VAL A 85 0.35 -9.44 3.25
N SER A 86 0.01 -10.29 2.28
CA SER A 86 -0.31 -9.87 0.91
C SER A 86 -1.63 -9.08 0.82
N SER A 87 -2.59 -9.29 1.73
CA SER A 87 -3.85 -8.54 1.73
C SER A 87 -3.69 -7.08 2.15
N ILE A 88 -2.67 -6.78 2.96
CA ILE A 88 -2.37 -5.44 3.48
C ILE A 88 -1.58 -4.61 2.46
N VAL A 89 -0.84 -5.25 1.56
CA VAL A 89 0.04 -4.58 0.58
C VAL A 89 -0.70 -3.52 -0.24
N PRO A 90 -1.88 -3.76 -0.85
CA PRO A 90 -2.57 -2.74 -1.64
C PRO A 90 -2.97 -1.51 -0.81
N ALA A 91 -3.43 -1.72 0.43
CA ALA A 91 -3.80 -0.63 1.32
C ALA A 91 -2.60 0.21 1.75
N VAL A 92 -1.47 -0.44 2.03
CA VAL A 92 -0.22 0.26 2.39
C VAL A 92 0.35 1.03 1.20
N VAL A 93 0.37 0.42 0.01
CA VAL A 93 0.81 1.09 -1.23
C VAL A 93 -0.06 2.32 -1.50
N TRP A 94 -1.39 2.21 -1.35
CA TRP A 94 -2.30 3.34 -1.48
C TRP A 94 -1.94 4.51 -0.56
N LEU A 95 -1.71 4.23 0.73
CA LEU A 95 -1.33 5.27 1.68
C LEU A 95 0.00 5.94 1.31
N ILE A 96 1.00 5.16 0.89
CA ILE A 96 2.29 5.71 0.44
C ILE A 96 2.10 6.64 -0.76
N LEU A 97 1.31 6.24 -1.77
CA LEU A 97 1.05 7.06 -2.94
C LEU A 97 0.42 8.40 -2.55
N LEU A 98 -0.58 8.41 -1.67
CA LEU A 98 -1.20 9.65 -1.18
C LEU A 98 -0.25 10.51 -0.36
N PHE A 99 0.63 9.92 0.46
CA PHE A 99 1.64 10.68 1.20
C PHE A 99 2.70 11.29 0.28
N LEU A 100 3.12 10.57 -0.76
CA LEU A 100 4.08 11.06 -1.75
C LEU A 100 3.48 12.17 -2.63
N ASP A 101 2.19 12.11 -2.92
CA ASP A 101 1.46 13.18 -3.60
C ASP A 101 1.30 14.42 -2.70
N GLY A 102 0.87 14.21 -1.46
CA GLY A 102 0.90 15.21 -0.39
C GLY A 102 -0.20 16.27 -0.42
N GLN A 103 -0.98 16.39 -1.51
CA GLN A 103 -2.08 17.37 -1.61
C GLN A 103 -3.20 17.10 -0.61
N TYR A 104 -3.50 15.82 -0.36
CA TYR A 104 -4.51 15.41 0.60
C TYR A 104 -4.03 15.74 2.02
N PHE A 105 -2.78 15.39 2.35
CA PHE A 105 -2.20 15.70 3.65
C PHE A 105 -2.14 17.22 3.90
N ALA A 106 -1.72 18.00 2.90
CA ALA A 106 -1.68 19.45 2.99
C ALA A 106 -3.08 20.05 3.19
N CYS A 107 -4.09 19.57 2.47
CA CYS A 107 -5.49 19.97 2.66
C CYS A 107 -5.99 19.63 4.07
N ALA A 108 -5.69 18.42 4.58
CA ALA A 108 -6.11 17.98 5.89
C ALA A 108 -5.49 18.78 7.05
N MET A 109 -4.25 19.27 6.85
CA MET A 109 -3.51 20.07 7.84
C MET A 109 -3.71 21.58 7.69
N THR A 110 -4.44 22.02 6.66
CA THR A 110 -4.73 23.44 6.45
C THR A 110 -5.73 23.91 7.51
N ASP A 111 -5.44 25.00 8.21
CA ASP A 111 -6.28 25.54 9.29
C ASP A 111 -6.98 26.86 8.93
N TRP A 112 -6.77 27.36 7.70
CA TRP A 112 -7.37 28.61 7.22
C TRP A 112 -8.52 28.40 6.24
N GLU A 113 -9.47 29.34 6.25
CA GLU A 113 -10.46 29.46 5.19
C GLU A 113 -9.84 30.10 3.95
N GLY A 114 -10.20 29.59 2.78
CA GLY A 114 -9.64 30.05 1.53
C GLY A 114 -10.46 29.66 0.31
N ARG A 115 -9.93 30.00 -0.85
CA ARG A 115 -10.43 29.59 -2.16
C ARG A 115 -9.45 28.59 -2.75
N PHE A 116 -9.96 27.49 -3.26
CA PHE A 116 -9.14 26.51 -3.98
C PHE A 116 -8.65 27.12 -5.29
N VAL A 117 -7.33 27.12 -5.49
CA VAL A 117 -6.67 27.67 -6.67
C VAL A 117 -5.62 26.72 -7.22
N LEU A 118 -5.51 26.71 -8.55
CA LEU A 118 -4.43 26.08 -9.28
C LEU A 118 -3.50 27.19 -9.77
N VAL A 119 -2.23 27.15 -9.35
CA VAL A 119 -1.22 28.10 -9.79
C VAL A 119 -0.33 27.41 -10.82
N ASP A 120 -0.40 27.87 -12.07
CA ASP A 120 0.47 27.45 -13.16
C ASP A 120 1.86 28.11 -13.04
N LYS A 121 2.63 27.68 -12.05
CA LYS A 121 4.10 27.85 -12.06
C LYS A 121 4.69 26.59 -12.68
N ALA A 122 6.00 26.53 -12.91
CA ALA A 122 6.66 25.42 -13.63
C ALA A 122 6.30 23.99 -13.13
N ALA A 123 5.69 23.84 -11.95
CA ALA A 123 4.83 22.73 -11.58
C ALA A 123 3.45 23.27 -11.11
N PRO A 124 2.31 22.73 -11.61
CA PRO A 124 0.99 23.18 -11.19
C PRO A 124 0.80 22.92 -9.70
N GLN A 125 0.60 23.98 -8.92
CA GLN A 125 0.47 23.89 -7.47
C GLN A 125 -0.98 24.13 -7.04
N LYS A 126 -1.63 23.09 -6.51
CA LYS A 126 -2.97 23.15 -5.90
C LYS A 126 -2.86 23.59 -4.45
N TRP A 127 -3.57 24.65 -4.06
CA TRP A 127 -3.60 25.09 -2.67
C TRP A 127 -4.83 25.93 -2.33
N CYS A 128 -5.02 26.20 -1.04
CA CYS A 128 -6.08 27.07 -0.52
C CYS A 128 -5.55 28.49 -0.34
N GLU A 129 -5.93 29.40 -1.25
CA GLU A 129 -5.58 30.82 -1.16
C GLU A 129 -6.44 31.51 -0.09
N PRO A 130 -5.85 32.18 0.91
CA PRO A 130 -6.61 32.84 1.97
C PRO A 130 -7.47 33.99 1.41
N ILE A 131 -8.72 34.09 1.88
CA ILE A 131 -9.65 35.17 1.49
C ILE A 131 -9.56 36.37 2.44
N SER A 132 -9.03 36.17 3.66
CA SER A 132 -8.97 37.18 4.71
C SER A 132 -7.54 37.53 5.11
N GLU A 133 -7.25 38.82 5.32
CA GLU A 133 -5.95 39.33 5.79
C GLU A 133 -5.60 38.89 7.23
N GLY A 134 -6.54 38.25 7.95
CA GLY A 134 -6.36 37.86 9.35
C GLY A 134 -5.44 36.66 9.61
N ASN A 135 -5.20 35.80 8.61
CA ASN A 135 -4.50 34.51 8.82
C ASN A 135 -2.98 34.56 8.54
N GLY A 136 -2.43 35.74 8.27
CA GLY A 136 -1.02 35.95 7.92
C GLY A 136 -0.84 36.42 6.49
N THR A 137 0.41 36.70 6.09
CA THR A 137 0.68 37.15 4.72
C THR A 137 0.51 35.97 3.74
N PRO A 138 -0.07 36.17 2.53
CA PRO A 138 -0.25 35.08 1.56
C PRO A 138 1.03 34.29 1.23
N GLN A 139 2.18 34.96 1.32
CA GLN A 139 3.50 34.39 1.10
C GLN A 139 3.89 33.39 2.21
N GLU A 140 3.61 33.71 3.48
CA GLU A 140 3.87 32.81 4.61
C GLU A 140 2.97 31.56 4.55
N LEU A 141 1.68 31.73 4.20
CA LEU A 141 0.76 30.60 4.06
C LEU A 141 1.15 29.70 2.89
N MET A 142 1.60 30.27 1.78
CA MET A 142 2.13 29.51 0.65
C MET A 142 3.36 28.70 1.07
N LEU A 143 4.29 29.28 1.83
CA LEU A 143 5.47 28.59 2.34
C LEU A 143 5.08 27.46 3.31
N ARG A 144 4.12 27.71 4.21
CA ARG A 144 3.59 26.69 5.14
C ARG A 144 2.93 25.54 4.39
N SER A 145 2.15 25.84 3.36
CA SER A 145 1.56 24.82 2.49
C SER A 145 2.65 23.97 1.84
N GLN A 146 3.69 24.58 1.23
CA GLN A 146 4.83 23.85 0.66
C GLN A 146 5.57 22.99 1.68
N GLN A 147 5.74 23.49 2.91
CA GLN A 147 6.34 22.69 4.00
C GLN A 147 5.49 21.47 4.34
N LEU A 148 4.16 21.58 4.35
CA LEU A 148 3.26 20.44 4.57
C LEU A 148 3.36 19.40 3.44
N PHE A 149 3.49 19.83 2.18
CA PHE A 149 3.75 18.93 1.06
C PHE A 149 5.05 18.15 1.22
N VAL A 150 6.16 18.85 1.49
CA VAL A 150 7.47 18.22 1.70
C VAL A 150 7.44 17.29 2.91
N PHE A 151 6.78 17.70 3.99
CA PHE A 151 6.64 16.88 5.20
C PHE A 151 5.87 15.59 4.91
N SER A 152 4.78 15.67 4.15
CA SER A 152 4.02 14.49 3.69
C SER A 152 4.90 13.55 2.86
N GLN A 153 5.67 14.09 1.91
CA GLN A 153 6.58 13.31 1.08
C GLN A 153 7.67 12.61 1.90
N VAL A 154 8.24 13.30 2.89
CA VAL A 154 9.21 12.72 3.82
C VAL A 154 8.58 11.56 4.60
N ILE A 155 7.34 11.71 5.09
CA ILE A 155 6.61 10.62 5.75
C ILE A 155 6.44 9.43 4.79
N GLY A 156 5.99 9.69 3.56
CA GLY A 156 5.81 8.65 2.53
C GLY A 156 7.10 7.90 2.22
N LEU A 157 8.22 8.62 2.06
CA LEU A 157 9.55 8.05 1.81
C LEU A 157 10.05 7.23 3.00
N VAL A 158 9.88 7.72 4.23
CA VAL A 158 10.27 7.00 5.44
C VAL A 158 9.48 5.70 5.57
N LEU A 159 8.16 5.74 5.37
CA LEU A 159 7.31 4.54 5.37
C LEU A 159 7.76 3.54 4.30
N LEU A 160 8.04 4.02 3.08
CA LEU A 160 8.53 3.19 1.99
C LEU A 160 9.85 2.51 2.33
N ILE A 161 10.81 3.23 2.92
CA ILE A 161 12.10 2.66 3.37
C ILE A 161 11.87 1.55 4.40
N PHE A 162 11.04 1.80 5.42
CA PHE A 162 10.74 0.80 6.45
C PHE A 162 10.13 -0.47 5.84
N ILE A 163 9.22 -0.34 4.88
CA ILE A 163 8.59 -1.47 4.21
C ILE A 163 9.59 -2.21 3.34
N CYS A 164 10.43 -1.50 2.57
CA CYS A 164 11.48 -2.12 1.76
C CYS A 164 12.45 -2.92 2.63
N VAL A 165 12.95 -2.35 3.73
CA VAL A 165 13.84 -3.04 4.68
C VAL A 165 13.13 -4.24 5.32
N GLY A 166 11.87 -4.09 5.72
CA GLY A 166 11.06 -5.17 6.28
C GLY A 166 10.85 -6.33 5.30
N LEU A 167 10.56 -6.03 4.03
CA LEU A 167 10.39 -7.02 2.96
C LEU A 167 11.71 -7.72 2.64
N ILE A 168 12.82 -6.99 2.54
CA ILE A 168 14.15 -7.58 2.33
C ILE A 168 14.49 -8.51 3.50
N GLY A 169 14.30 -8.05 4.74
CA GLY A 169 14.52 -8.87 5.93
C GLY A 169 13.62 -10.11 5.96
N TYR A 170 12.36 -9.99 5.55
CA TYR A 170 11.43 -11.11 5.44
C TYR A 170 11.88 -12.13 4.39
N VAL A 171 12.27 -11.68 3.19
CA VAL A 171 12.75 -12.55 2.10
C VAL A 171 14.04 -13.25 2.51
N VAL A 172 14.98 -12.53 3.13
CA VAL A 172 16.23 -13.13 3.63
C VAL A 172 15.94 -14.17 4.70
N ARG A 173 15.04 -13.90 5.66
CA ARG A 173 14.65 -14.87 6.68
C ARG A 173 13.97 -16.11 6.10
N GLU A 174 13.01 -15.94 5.19
CA GLU A 174 12.33 -17.06 4.54
C GLU A 174 13.32 -17.88 3.70
N GLY A 175 14.25 -17.22 2.99
CA GLY A 175 15.33 -17.86 2.24
C GLY A 175 16.27 -18.68 3.12
N CYS A 176 16.80 -18.09 4.20
CA CYS A 176 17.66 -18.81 5.15
C CYS A 176 16.93 -19.98 5.83
N GLN A 177 15.66 -19.79 6.19
CA GLN A 177 14.87 -20.85 6.83
C GLN A 177 14.58 -22.01 5.88
N GLN A 178 14.43 -21.73 4.58
CA GLN A 178 14.22 -22.73 3.56
C GLN A 178 15.47 -23.57 3.27
N GLU A 179 16.67 -22.96 3.33
CA GLU A 179 17.93 -23.72 3.23
C GLU A 179 18.16 -24.65 4.44
N VAL A 180 17.88 -24.18 5.66
CA VAL A 180 18.01 -25.01 6.88
C VAL A 180 17.07 -26.22 6.84
N ASN A 181 15.80 -26.01 6.48
CA ASN A 181 14.83 -27.12 6.38
C ASN A 181 15.24 -28.17 5.34
N MET A 182 15.74 -27.75 4.17
CA MET A 182 16.22 -28.70 3.15
C MET A 182 17.41 -29.53 3.64
N GLN A 183 18.26 -28.95 4.50
CA GLN A 183 19.43 -29.65 5.04
C GLN A 183 19.05 -30.68 6.12
N ASP A 184 18.06 -30.36 6.96
CA ASP A 184 17.51 -31.31 7.94
C ASP A 184 16.77 -32.48 7.27
N ASP A 185 15.95 -32.22 6.23
CA ASP A 185 15.24 -33.28 5.51
C ASP A 185 16.20 -34.25 4.80
N ASN A 186 17.26 -33.72 4.16
CA ASN A 186 18.28 -34.55 3.51
C ASN A 186 19.10 -35.38 4.52
N ALA A 187 19.39 -34.82 5.70
CA ALA A 187 20.08 -35.55 6.76
C ALA A 187 19.19 -36.67 7.34
N ALA A 188 17.89 -36.41 7.50
CA ALA A 188 16.91 -37.40 7.94
C ALA A 188 16.78 -38.55 6.94
N GLU A 189 16.59 -38.29 5.65
CA GLU A 189 16.54 -39.33 4.60
C GLU A 189 17.81 -40.20 4.57
N LEU A 190 18.99 -39.58 4.64
CA LEU A 190 20.26 -40.31 4.63
C LEU A 190 20.41 -41.23 5.85
N SER A 191 19.91 -40.82 7.02
CA SER A 191 19.93 -41.63 8.23
C SER A 191 18.99 -42.84 8.16
N VAL A 192 17.81 -42.69 7.54
CA VAL A 192 16.83 -43.77 7.32
C VAL A 192 17.37 -44.81 6.33
N LEU A 193 18.00 -44.38 5.23
CA LEU A 193 18.66 -45.27 4.26
C LEU A 193 19.81 -46.07 4.90
N ARG A 194 20.54 -45.46 5.84
CA ARG A 194 21.63 -46.14 6.55
C ARG A 194 21.12 -47.20 7.53
N MET A 195 20.02 -46.95 8.23
CA MET A 195 19.39 -47.94 9.13
C MET A 195 18.81 -49.13 8.35
N SER A 196 18.14 -48.88 7.23
CA SER A 196 17.54 -49.92 6.40
C SER A 196 18.57 -50.83 5.72
N SER A 197 19.72 -50.28 5.31
CA SER A 197 20.85 -51.08 4.77
C SER A 197 21.62 -51.89 5.82
N LEU A 198 21.65 -51.44 7.08
CA LEU A 198 22.21 -52.22 8.19
C LEU A 198 21.31 -53.40 8.54
N GLN A 199 20.00 -53.20 8.55
CA GLN A 199 19.02 -54.23 8.89
C GLN A 199 18.93 -55.36 7.85
N THR A 200 19.25 -55.08 6.58
CA THR A 200 19.35 -56.09 5.51
C THR A 200 20.65 -56.90 5.54
N ARG A 201 21.70 -56.44 6.24
CA ARG A 201 22.97 -57.18 6.40
C ARG A 201 22.99 -58.13 7.59
N THR A 202 22.06 -57.98 8.52
CA THR A 202 21.99 -58.76 9.76
C THR A 202 20.96 -59.89 9.73
N SER A 203 20.29 -60.12 8.59
CA SER A 203 19.36 -61.22 8.35
C SER A 203 19.90 -62.17 7.29
#